data_AF-A0A5C5X0Y2-F1
#
_entry.id   AF-A0A5C5X0Y2-F1
#
_cell.length_a   1.000
_cell.length_b   1.000
_cell.length_c   1.000
_cell.angle_alpha   90.00
_cell.angle_beta   90.00
_cell.angle_gamma   90.00
#
_symmetry.space_group_name_H-M   'P 1'
#
loop_
_entity.id
_entity.type
_entity.pdbx_description
1 polymer ?
#
loop_
_entity_poly.entity_id
_entity_poly.type
_entity_poly.pdbx_seq_one_letter_code
_entity_poly.pdbx_strand_id
1 'polypeptide(L)'
;MEMENLRRLRLLLEDFPKNHNLILVGQVELMASLDLAVNQDIKSRVTYSVITKRLNDDAMREFIEGQLDRIGLAHNTFTTGATELIVRTADGVLRRCRNLCLASMLEAVRSTSGTTIDIDVVNRVLLQPHWQKEVDLTDF
;
A
#
# COMPACT_ATOMS: atom_id res chain seq x y z
N MET A 1 14.67 13.92 -4.73
CA MET A 1 14.71 14.82 -3.55
C MET A 1 15.71 15.94 -3.85
N GLU A 2 15.37 17.20 -3.64
CA GLU A 2 16.34 18.30 -3.84
C GLU A 2 17.49 18.21 -2.82
N MET A 3 18.73 18.44 -3.27
CA MET A 3 19.95 18.39 -2.45
C MET A 3 19.87 19.23 -1.16
N GLU A 4 19.13 20.33 -1.22
CA GLU A 4 18.90 21.24 -0.09
C GLU A 4 18.17 20.54 1.09
N ASN A 5 17.28 19.58 0.80
CA ASN A 5 16.54 18.87 1.85
C ASN A 5 17.44 17.90 2.63
N LEU A 6 18.37 17.22 1.96
CA LEU A 6 19.35 16.34 2.61
C LEU A 6 20.32 17.16 3.47
N ARG A 7 20.70 18.36 3.02
CA ARG A 7 21.52 19.27 3.82
C ARG A 7 20.80 19.72 5.10
N ARG A 8 19.52 20.04 5.03
CA ARG A 8 18.71 20.38 6.21
C ARG A 8 18.55 19.19 7.16
N LEU A 9 18.39 17.99 6.62
CA LEU A 9 18.34 16.75 7.40
C LEU A 9 19.64 16.54 8.19
N ARG A 10 20.80 16.77 7.56
CA ARG A 10 22.10 16.69 8.24
C ARG A 10 22.17 17.64 9.43
N LEU A 11 21.80 18.91 9.26
CA LEU A 11 21.82 19.91 10.34
C LEU A 11 20.91 19.49 11.50
N LEU A 12 19.73 18.97 11.19
CA LEU A 12 18.79 18.46 12.16
C LEU A 12 19.38 17.26 12.94
N LEU A 13 20.14 16.38 12.30
CA LEU A 13 20.83 15.26 12.97
C LEU A 13 21.99 15.72 13.88
N GLU A 14 22.60 16.87 13.64
CA GLU A 14 23.66 17.43 14.51
C GLU A 14 23.09 17.99 15.82
N ASP A 15 21.90 18.60 15.78
CA ASP A 15 21.23 19.21 16.94
C ASP A 15 20.21 18.29 17.64
N PHE A 16 20.02 17.05 17.16
CA PHE A 16 18.95 16.19 17.67
C PHE A 16 19.21 15.74 19.13
N PRO A 17 18.24 15.88 20.05
CA PRO A 17 18.39 15.38 21.41
C PRO A 17 18.55 13.85 21.40
N LYS A 18 19.44 13.32 22.24
CA LYS A 18 19.79 11.88 22.31
C LYS A 18 18.63 10.91 22.59
N ASN A 19 17.44 11.43 22.89
CA ASN A 19 16.25 10.64 23.23
C ASN A 19 15.25 10.52 22.07
N HIS A 20 15.56 11.03 20.87
CA HIS A 20 14.65 11.00 19.73
C HIS A 20 15.21 10.15 18.60
N ASN A 21 14.34 9.33 18.01
CA ASN A 21 14.63 8.58 16.79
C ASN A 21 13.93 9.26 15.60
N LEU A 22 14.64 9.39 14.49
CA LEU A 22 14.09 9.87 13.23
C LEU A 22 13.75 8.67 12.34
N ILE A 23 12.48 8.58 11.92
CA ILE A 23 12.02 7.55 10.98
C ILE A 23 11.73 8.25 9.65
N LEU A 24 12.44 7.84 8.60
CA LEU A 24 12.23 8.33 7.25
C LEU A 24 11.42 7.31 6.45
N VAL A 25 10.35 7.78 5.82
CA VAL A 25 9.52 6.98 4.93
C VAL A 25 9.53 7.66 3.57
N GLY A 26 9.95 6.94 2.54
CA GLY A 26 10.10 7.48 1.20
C GLY A 26 10.16 6.40 0.14
N GLN A 27 10.36 6.81 -1.09
CA GLN A 27 10.55 5.91 -2.22
C GLN A 27 11.98 5.31 -2.21
N VAL A 28 12.19 4.24 -2.97
CA VAL A 28 13.43 3.44 -2.94
C VAL A 28 14.65 4.25 -3.38
N GLU A 29 14.45 5.24 -4.25
CA GLU A 29 15.45 6.17 -4.78
C GLU A 29 16.07 7.06 -3.69
N LEU A 30 15.42 7.18 -2.53
CA LEU A 30 16.00 7.84 -1.37
C LEU A 30 17.28 7.13 -0.92
N MET A 31 17.30 5.80 -0.91
CA MET A 31 18.50 5.05 -0.55
C MET A 31 19.63 5.29 -1.55
N ALA A 32 19.32 5.29 -2.85
CA ALA A 32 20.30 5.62 -3.89
C ALA A 32 20.87 7.04 -3.72
N SER A 33 20.03 7.99 -3.30
CA SER A 33 20.46 9.37 -3.01
C SER A 33 21.36 9.46 -1.77
N LEU A 34 21.08 8.66 -0.73
CA LEU A 34 21.89 8.59 0.50
C LEU A 34 23.23 7.86 0.29
N ASP A 35 23.31 6.99 -0.71
CA ASP A 35 24.54 6.25 -1.05
C ASP A 35 25.62 7.12 -1.72
N LEU A 36 25.25 8.30 -2.20
CA LEU A 36 26.20 9.27 -2.77
C LEU A 36 27.26 9.67 -1.73
N ALA A 37 28.52 9.79 -2.17
CA ALA A 37 29.66 10.10 -1.30
C ALA A 37 29.47 11.38 -0.45
N VAL A 38 28.71 12.35 -0.97
CA VAL A 38 28.40 13.62 -0.29
C VAL A 38 27.53 13.42 0.96
N ASN A 39 26.75 12.34 1.03
CA ASN A 39 25.76 12.06 2.08
C ASN A 39 26.18 10.94 3.03
N GLN A 40 27.47 10.55 3.03
CA GLN A 40 28.00 9.48 3.89
C GLN A 40 27.84 9.77 5.39
N ASP A 41 27.87 11.04 5.76
CA ASP A 41 27.58 11.53 7.10
C ASP A 41 26.15 11.20 7.57
N ILE A 42 25.16 11.33 6.70
CA ILE A 42 23.78 10.94 6.97
C ILE A 42 23.66 9.41 6.96
N LYS A 43 24.22 8.75 5.94
CA LYS A 43 24.16 7.28 5.79
C LYS A 43 24.76 6.55 6.99
N SER A 44 25.90 7.01 7.51
CA SER A 44 26.56 6.43 8.69
C SER A 44 25.72 6.48 9.98
N ARG A 45 24.71 7.35 10.03
CA ARG A 45 23.78 7.48 11.17
C ARG A 45 22.51 6.65 11.00
N VAL A 46 22.29 6.04 9.83
CA VAL A 46 21.14 5.15 9.60
C VAL A 46 21.41 3.82 10.31
N THR A 47 20.73 3.60 11.44
CA THR A 47 20.88 2.36 12.23
C THR A 47 20.03 1.21 11.71
N TYR A 48 18.96 1.51 10.99
CA TYR A 48 18.03 0.54 10.44
C TYR A 48 17.45 1.05 9.12
N SER A 49 17.44 0.20 8.10
CA SER A 49 16.82 0.45 6.81
C SER A 49 16.13 -0.83 6.35
N VAL A 50 14.88 -0.69 5.90
CA VAL A 50 14.09 -1.80 5.39
C VAL A 50 13.24 -1.34 4.23
N ILE A 51 13.14 -2.18 3.20
CA ILE A 51 12.22 -1.99 2.08
C ILE A 51 10.94 -2.76 2.40
N THR A 52 9.81 -2.07 2.41
CA THR A 52 8.51 -2.72 2.59
C THR A 52 8.14 -3.43 1.29
N LYS A 53 8.12 -4.77 1.33
CA LYS A 53 7.76 -5.60 0.19
C LYS A 53 6.24 -5.67 0.04
N ARG A 54 5.79 -6.04 -1.17
CA ARG A 54 4.40 -6.42 -1.43
C ARG A 54 4.01 -7.59 -0.52
N LEU A 55 2.77 -7.58 -0.06
CA LEU A 55 2.24 -8.68 0.74
C LEU A 55 2.02 -9.92 -0.14
N ASN A 56 2.13 -11.10 0.46
CA ASN A 56 1.72 -12.34 -0.19
C ASN A 56 0.20 -12.49 -0.17
N ASP A 57 -0.31 -13.45 -0.93
CA ASP A 57 -1.75 -13.67 -1.07
C ASP A 57 -2.43 -14.00 0.27
N ASP A 58 -1.78 -14.77 1.14
CA ASP A 58 -2.35 -15.16 2.45
C ASP A 58 -2.52 -13.95 3.38
N ALA A 59 -1.50 -13.10 3.49
CA ALA A 59 -1.58 -11.89 4.29
C ALA A 59 -2.60 -10.88 3.71
N MET A 60 -2.84 -10.92 2.39
CA MET A 60 -3.89 -10.13 1.75
C MET A 60 -5.29 -10.66 2.09
N ARG A 61 -5.49 -11.98 2.15
CA ARG A 61 -6.74 -12.60 2.61
C ARG A 61 -7.02 -12.24 4.07
N GLU A 62 -6.04 -12.44 4.94
CA GLU A 62 -6.12 -12.07 6.36
C GLU A 62 -6.43 -10.57 6.54
N PHE A 63 -5.84 -9.72 5.69
CA PHE A 63 -6.16 -8.29 5.70
C PHE A 63 -7.62 -8.03 5.38
N ILE A 64 -8.18 -8.64 4.33
CA ILE A 64 -9.59 -8.47 3.94
C ILE A 64 -10.51 -8.94 5.08
N GLU A 65 -10.29 -10.14 5.60
CA GLU A 65 -11.07 -10.73 6.69
C GLU A 65 -11.02 -9.85 7.95
N GLY A 66 -9.83 -9.40 8.35
CA GLY A 66 -9.65 -8.50 9.48
C GLY A 66 -10.29 -7.12 9.29
N GLN A 67 -10.38 -6.61 8.05
CA GLN A 67 -11.15 -5.40 7.77
C GLN A 67 -12.66 -5.64 7.92
N LEU A 68 -13.17 -6.79 7.46
CA LEU A 68 -14.59 -7.16 7.60
C LEU A 68 -14.98 -7.32 9.07
N ASP A 69 -14.15 -7.99 9.86
CA ASP A 69 -14.36 -8.14 11.31
C ASP A 69 -14.47 -6.78 12.01
N ARG A 70 -13.58 -5.85 11.65
CA ARG A 70 -13.54 -4.51 12.24
C ARG A 70 -14.81 -3.68 11.97
N ILE A 71 -15.52 -3.98 10.88
CA ILE A 71 -16.80 -3.34 10.54
C ILE A 71 -18.02 -4.22 10.84
N GLY A 72 -17.82 -5.37 11.50
CA GLY A 72 -18.89 -6.28 11.91
C GLY A 72 -19.57 -7.02 10.76
N LEU A 73 -18.87 -7.20 9.63
CA LEU A 73 -19.38 -7.96 8.49
C LEU A 73 -18.84 -9.39 8.50
N ALA A 74 -19.67 -10.34 8.07
CA ALA A 74 -19.28 -11.73 7.96
C ALA A 74 -18.30 -11.94 6.79
N HIS A 75 -17.39 -12.90 6.91
CA HIS A 75 -16.38 -13.17 5.87
C HIS A 75 -16.99 -13.63 4.54
N ASN A 76 -18.20 -14.20 4.57
CA ASN A 76 -18.98 -14.54 3.38
C ASN A 76 -19.63 -13.32 2.68
N THR A 77 -19.31 -12.09 3.11
CA THR A 77 -19.67 -10.86 2.38
C THR A 77 -19.06 -10.89 0.97
N PHE A 78 -17.88 -11.48 0.82
CA PHE A 78 -17.30 -11.81 -0.47
C PHE A 78 -17.33 -13.33 -0.66
N THR A 79 -17.68 -13.78 -1.87
CA THR A 79 -17.46 -15.18 -2.23
C THR A 79 -15.95 -15.48 -2.25
N THR A 80 -15.57 -16.75 -2.08
CA THR A 80 -14.16 -17.16 -2.20
C THR A 80 -13.59 -16.76 -3.56
N GLY A 81 -14.36 -16.93 -4.65
CA GLY A 81 -13.94 -16.53 -5.99
C GLY A 81 -13.72 -15.02 -6.14
N ALA A 82 -14.58 -14.20 -5.54
CA ALA A 82 -14.41 -12.74 -5.53
C ALA A 82 -13.16 -12.33 -4.73
N THR A 83 -12.94 -12.96 -3.58
CA THR A 83 -11.76 -12.71 -2.74
C THR A 83 -10.47 -13.04 -3.47
N GLU A 84 -10.40 -14.21 -4.12
CA GLU A 84 -9.25 -14.61 -4.93
C GLU A 84 -8.97 -13.65 -6.09
N LEU A 85 -10.02 -13.21 -6.78
CA LEU A 85 -9.89 -12.23 -7.86
C LEU A 85 -9.32 -10.90 -7.33
N ILE A 86 -9.85 -10.41 -6.20
CA ILE A 86 -9.37 -9.18 -5.58
C ILE A 86 -7.90 -9.30 -5.16
N VAL A 87 -7.52 -10.39 -4.50
CA VAL A 87 -6.15 -10.63 -4.02
C VAL A 87 -5.17 -10.63 -5.20
N ARG A 88 -5.49 -11.37 -6.26
CA ARG A 88 -4.66 -11.44 -7.47
C ARG A 88 -4.56 -10.10 -8.18
N THR A 89 -5.66 -9.37 -8.31
CA THR A 89 -5.65 -8.05 -8.95
C THR A 89 -4.93 -7.00 -8.10
N ALA A 90 -4.98 -7.11 -6.78
CA ALA A 90 -4.32 -6.17 -5.88
C ALA A 90 -2.80 -6.30 -5.85
N ASP A 91 -2.25 -7.47 -6.21
CA ASP A 91 -0.81 -7.72 -6.37
C ASP A 91 0.00 -7.28 -5.13
N GLY A 92 -0.48 -7.67 -3.95
CA GLY A 92 0.14 -7.35 -2.66
C GLY A 92 0.10 -5.88 -2.24
N VAL A 93 -0.62 -5.01 -2.96
CA VAL A 93 -0.79 -3.59 -2.63
C VAL A 93 -2.08 -3.38 -1.82
N LEU A 94 -1.93 -3.15 -0.51
CA LEU A 94 -3.06 -2.95 0.42
C LEU A 94 -4.02 -1.84 -0.01
N ARG A 95 -3.49 -0.72 -0.53
CA ARG A 95 -4.33 0.39 -1.02
C ARG A 95 -5.21 -0.05 -2.18
N ARG A 96 -4.66 -0.84 -3.11
CA ARG A 96 -5.39 -1.35 -4.28
C ARG A 96 -6.47 -2.34 -3.85
N CYS A 97 -6.12 -3.29 -2.98
CA CYS A 97 -7.07 -4.25 -2.40
C CYS A 97 -8.23 -3.55 -1.69
N ARG A 98 -7.94 -2.65 -0.75
CA ARG A 98 -8.98 -1.91 -0.01
C ARG A 98 -9.91 -1.13 -0.94
N ASN A 99 -9.35 -0.43 -1.92
CA ASN A 99 -10.13 0.34 -2.87
C ASN A 99 -11.01 -0.57 -3.73
N LEU A 100 -10.52 -1.74 -4.11
CA LEU A 100 -11.27 -2.70 -4.92
C LEU A 100 -12.42 -3.30 -4.10
N CYS A 101 -12.17 -3.75 -2.87
CA CYS A 101 -13.21 -4.21 -1.94
C CYS A 101 -14.29 -3.14 -1.74
N LEU A 102 -13.90 -1.90 -1.49
CA LEU A 102 -14.84 -0.80 -1.29
C LEU A 102 -15.68 -0.52 -2.55
N ALA A 103 -15.03 -0.46 -3.71
CA ALA A 103 -15.73 -0.25 -4.97
C ALA A 103 -16.69 -1.42 -5.28
N SER A 104 -16.32 -2.67 -4.98
CA SER A 104 -17.22 -3.82 -5.13
C SER A 104 -18.41 -3.79 -4.18
N MET A 105 -18.22 -3.35 -2.93
CA MET A 105 -19.34 -3.14 -2.00
C MET A 105 -20.30 -2.05 -2.49
N LEU A 106 -19.77 -0.93 -2.98
CA LEU A 106 -20.58 0.15 -3.55
C LEU A 106 -21.32 -0.30 -4.80
N GLU A 107 -20.66 -1.06 -5.68
CA GLU A 107 -21.27 -1.61 -6.88
C GLU A 107 -22.40 -2.59 -6.53
N ALA A 108 -22.21 -3.47 -5.56
CA ALA A 108 -23.25 -4.41 -5.12
C ALA A 108 -24.52 -3.70 -4.62
N VAL A 109 -24.35 -2.60 -3.88
CA VAL A 109 -25.47 -1.74 -3.44
C VAL A 109 -26.14 -1.09 -4.66
N ARG A 110 -25.35 -0.54 -5.59
CA ARG A 110 -25.86 0.13 -6.79
C ARG A 110 -26.62 -0.82 -7.71
N SER A 111 -26.14 -2.05 -7.89
CA SER A 111 -26.74 -3.06 -8.76
C SER A 111 -27.81 -3.90 -8.08
N THR A 112 -28.14 -3.62 -6.80
CA THR A 112 -29.10 -4.40 -5.99
C THR A 112 -28.78 -5.91 -6.03
N SER A 113 -27.49 -6.27 -6.04
CA SER A 113 -27.03 -7.66 -6.21
C SER A 113 -27.04 -8.50 -4.93
N GLY A 114 -27.75 -8.03 -3.89
CA GLY A 114 -27.86 -8.70 -2.61
C GLY A 114 -26.72 -8.36 -1.65
N THR A 115 -26.52 -9.23 -0.66
CA THR A 115 -25.58 -9.03 0.46
C THR A 115 -24.23 -9.71 0.26
N THR A 116 -24.08 -10.48 -0.81
CA THR A 116 -22.86 -11.26 -1.10
C THR A 116 -22.28 -10.81 -2.45
N ILE A 117 -20.98 -10.49 -2.44
CA ILE A 117 -20.24 -10.00 -3.59
C ILE A 117 -19.57 -11.17 -4.29
N ASP A 118 -19.93 -11.37 -5.55
CA ASP A 118 -19.40 -12.42 -6.42
C ASP A 118 -18.39 -11.86 -7.43
N ILE A 119 -17.86 -12.77 -8.26
CA ILE A 119 -16.90 -12.44 -9.32
C ILE A 119 -17.49 -11.42 -10.31
N ASP A 120 -18.79 -11.49 -10.59
CA ASP A 120 -19.44 -10.62 -11.58
C ASP A 120 -19.50 -9.17 -11.13
N VAL A 121 -19.74 -8.92 -9.83
CA VAL A 121 -19.65 -7.59 -9.24
C VAL A 121 -18.22 -7.05 -9.30
N VAL A 122 -17.22 -7.88 -8.94
CA VAL A 122 -15.80 -7.46 -8.99
C VAL A 122 -15.37 -7.14 -10.42
N ASN A 123 -15.73 -7.97 -11.40
CA ASN A 123 -15.43 -7.74 -12.82
C ASN A 123 -16.06 -6.44 -13.33
N ARG A 124 -17.31 -6.14 -12.94
CA ARG A 124 -17.95 -4.86 -13.29
C ARG A 124 -17.19 -3.65 -12.77
N VAL A 125 -16.60 -3.75 -11.57
CA VAL A 125 -15.74 -2.69 -11.03
C VAL A 125 -14.46 -2.55 -11.83
N LEU A 126 -13.80 -3.66 -12.15
CA LEU A 126 -12.55 -3.65 -12.92
C LEU A 126 -12.71 -3.09 -14.34
N LEU A 127 -13.91 -3.18 -14.92
CA LEU A 127 -14.23 -2.56 -16.21
C LEU A 127 -14.38 -1.03 -16.14
N GLN A 128 -14.43 -0.43 -14.95
CA GLN A 128 -14.60 1.02 -14.84
C GLN A 128 -13.31 1.77 -15.25
N PRO A 129 -13.41 2.94 -15.90
CA PRO A 129 -12.26 3.61 -16.53
C PRO A 129 -11.09 3.95 -15.60
N HIS A 130 -11.36 4.17 -14.31
CA HIS A 130 -10.34 4.49 -13.32
C HIS A 130 -9.55 3.28 -12.82
N TRP A 131 -10.05 2.06 -13.05
CA TRP A 131 -9.32 0.80 -12.81
C TRP A 131 -8.54 0.34 -14.05
N GLN A 132 -8.95 0.78 -15.25
CA GLN A 132 -8.26 0.49 -16.50
C GLN A 132 -7.06 1.41 -16.78
N LYS A 133 -7.04 2.61 -16.18
CA LYS A 133 -5.86 3.47 -16.21
C LYS A 133 -4.84 2.91 -15.22
N GLU A 134 -4.00 2.01 -15.70
CA GLU A 134 -2.67 1.77 -15.12
C GLU A 134 -1.95 3.12 -15.10
N VAL A 135 -2.07 3.85 -13.98
CA VAL A 135 -0.92 4.63 -13.50
C VAL A 135 -0.06 3.61 -12.80
N ASP A 136 0.51 2.71 -13.60
CA ASP A 136 1.57 1.83 -13.16
C ASP A 136 2.69 2.76 -12.73
N LEU A 137 2.97 2.78 -11.43
CA LEU A 137 4.29 3.10 -10.92
C LEU A 137 5.20 1.92 -11.29
N THR A 138 5.31 1.63 -12.59
CA THR A 138 6.39 0.86 -13.19
C THR A 138 7.56 1.81 -13.20
N ASP A 139 8.32 1.76 -12.12
CA ASP A 139 9.77 1.99 -12.03
C ASP A 139 10.07 2.26 -10.56
N PHE A 140 10.49 1.22 -9.85
CA PHE A 140 11.18 1.30 -8.56
C PHE A 140 12.49 0.53 -8.67
#